data_AF-A0A0L8FJ05-F1
#
_entry.id   AF-A0A0L8FJ05-F1
#
_cell.length_a   1.000
_cell.length_b   1.000
_cell.length_c   1.000
_cell.angle_alpha   90.00
_cell.angle_beta   90.00
_cell.angle_gamma   90.00
#
_symmetry.space_group_name_H-M   'P 1'
#
loop_
_entity.id
_entity.type
_entity.pdbx_description
1 polymer ?
#
loop_
_entity_poly.entity_id
_entity_poly.type
_entity_poly.pdbx_seq_one_letter_code
_entity_poly.pdbx_strand_id
1 'polypeptide(L)'
;MVISYQDKQHMTLQNDCAGRAGFEEFQERPTVVDIQRQLCGKMYNEAKQLAIHGYVDLSFQDLFAEHNFLCAPLGFQNFLHADWIKMVITWQSPIGCFAETMVDNTLYNTRSLPTMRKLMREELMPNGCLSHKSGLCYGVLTTYLNGILRRQLNHS
;
A
#
# COMPACT_ATOMS: atom_id res chain seq x y z
N MET A 1 -15.34 -2.05 -19.75
CA MET A 1 -14.25 -2.26 -20.73
C MET A 1 -13.29 -3.26 -20.12
N VAL A 2 -13.39 -4.52 -20.56
CA VAL A 2 -12.58 -5.64 -20.06
C VAL A 2 -11.33 -5.68 -20.94
N ILE A 3 -10.14 -5.50 -20.35
CA ILE A 3 -8.88 -5.69 -21.09
C ILE A 3 -8.30 -7.04 -20.65
N SER A 4 -8.34 -7.98 -21.58
CA SER A 4 -7.76 -9.31 -21.52
C SER A 4 -6.23 -9.22 -21.41
N TYR A 5 -5.69 -9.93 -20.44
CA TYR A 5 -4.26 -10.14 -20.23
C TYR A 5 -3.74 -11.10 -21.31
N GLN A 6 -2.74 -10.70 -22.10
CA GLN A 6 -1.92 -11.64 -22.86
C GLN A 6 -0.48 -11.56 -22.37
N ASP A 7 0.00 -12.73 -21.98
CA ASP A 7 1.34 -13.02 -21.49
C ASP A 7 2.43 -12.60 -22.46
N LYS A 8 3.44 -11.91 -21.91
CA LYS A 8 4.85 -12.15 -22.25
C LYS A 8 5.64 -12.23 -20.96
N GLN A 9 5.75 -13.45 -20.43
CA GLN A 9 6.78 -13.80 -19.46
C GLN A 9 8.13 -13.85 -20.17
N HIS A 10 9.08 -13.04 -19.72
CA HIS A 10 10.45 -13.45 -19.40
C HIS A 10 11.19 -12.23 -18.85
N MET A 11 11.28 -12.14 -17.52
CA MET A 11 12.16 -11.16 -16.86
C MET A 11 12.85 -11.88 -15.71
N THR A 12 13.98 -12.51 -16.04
CA THR A 12 15.00 -12.89 -15.07
C THR A 12 15.64 -11.61 -14.54
N LEU A 13 15.39 -11.31 -13.26
CA LEU A 13 16.12 -10.29 -12.51
C LEU A 13 17.53 -10.83 -12.26
N GLN A 14 18.50 -10.36 -13.04
CA GLN A 14 19.91 -10.62 -12.78
C GLN A 14 20.56 -9.33 -12.27
N ASN A 15 20.84 -9.32 -10.97
CA ASN A 15 21.68 -8.32 -10.33
C ASN A 15 23.12 -8.55 -10.78
N ASP A 16 23.74 -7.60 -11.48
CA ASP A 16 25.20 -7.55 -11.58
C ASP A 16 25.67 -6.09 -11.72
N CYS A 17 26.29 -5.58 -10.65
CA CYS A 17 27.03 -4.32 -10.63
C CYS A 17 28.43 -4.50 -11.26
N ALA A 18 28.54 -5.10 -12.44
CA ALA A 18 29.81 -5.33 -13.12
C ALA A 18 29.71 -4.93 -14.60
N GLY A 19 30.41 -3.87 -14.96
CA GLY A 19 30.41 -3.33 -16.32
C GLY A 19 30.92 -4.33 -17.36
N ARG A 20 30.17 -4.45 -18.46
CA ARG A 20 30.67 -4.90 -19.75
C ARG A 20 30.12 -3.98 -20.84
N ALA A 21 31.03 -3.41 -21.61
CA ALA A 21 30.72 -2.67 -22.82
C ALA A 21 30.18 -3.63 -23.88
N GLY A 22 28.86 -3.74 -23.97
CA GLY A 22 28.14 -4.24 -25.12
C GLY A 22 27.31 -3.10 -25.68
N PHE A 23 27.09 -3.07 -27.00
CA PHE A 23 26.14 -2.16 -27.63
C PHE A 23 24.74 -2.43 -27.06
N GLU A 24 24.37 -1.71 -26.01
CA GLU A 24 23.03 -1.69 -25.46
C GLU A 24 22.14 -0.98 -26.48
N GLU A 25 21.23 -1.74 -27.07
CA GLU A 25 20.04 -1.19 -27.69
C GLU A 25 19.47 -0.13 -26.74
N PHE A 26 19.25 1.09 -27.25
CA PHE A 26 18.84 2.24 -26.44
C PHE A 26 17.45 1.99 -25.87
N GLN A 27 17.40 1.25 -24.76
CA GLN A 27 16.17 0.96 -24.05
C GLN A 27 15.75 2.28 -23.43
N GLU A 28 14.72 2.91 -24.01
CA GLU A 28 14.18 4.17 -23.53
C GLU A 28 13.96 4.06 -22.02
N ARG A 29 14.54 5.00 -21.28
CA ARG A 29 14.41 5.02 -19.84
C ARG A 29 12.92 5.17 -19.50
N PRO A 30 12.36 4.30 -18.63
CA PRO A 30 10.95 4.33 -18.31
C PRO A 30 10.59 5.70 -17.73
N THR A 31 9.42 6.22 -18.11
CA THR A 31 8.92 7.46 -17.52
C THR A 31 8.48 7.21 -16.07
N VAL A 32 8.32 8.28 -15.30
CA VAL A 32 7.74 8.18 -13.94
C VAL A 32 6.37 7.51 -13.97
N VAL A 33 5.57 7.76 -15.01
CA VAL A 33 4.25 7.15 -15.18
C VAL A 33 4.36 5.64 -15.44
N ASP A 34 5.35 5.20 -16.21
CA ASP A 34 5.57 3.78 -16.47
C ASP A 34 6.00 3.05 -15.19
N ILE A 35 6.88 3.67 -14.40
CA ILE A 35 7.31 3.14 -13.11
C ILE A 35 6.12 3.05 -12.15
N GLN A 36 5.29 4.10 -12.06
CA GLN A 36 4.07 4.10 -11.24
C GLN A 36 3.12 2.97 -11.64
N ARG A 37 2.88 2.78 -12.95
CA ARG A 37 2.03 1.69 -13.45
C ARG A 37 2.58 0.32 -13.09
N GLN A 38 3.89 0.12 -13.24
CA GLN A 38 4.53 -1.14 -12.92
C GLN A 38 4.44 -1.46 -11.42
N LEU A 39 4.75 -0.48 -10.57
CA LEU A 39 4.71 -0.65 -9.11
C LEU A 39 3.28 -0.84 -8.60
N CYS A 40 2.36 0.04 -8.97
CA CYS A 40 0.96 -0.08 -8.54
C CYS A 40 0.29 -1.35 -9.08
N GLY A 41 0.70 -1.86 -10.24
CA GLY A 41 0.26 -3.16 -10.74
C GLY A 41 0.69 -4.32 -9.82
N LYS A 42 1.95 -4.32 -9.37
CA LYS A 42 2.46 -5.32 -8.42
C LYS A 42 1.78 -5.21 -7.06
N MET A 43 1.71 -4.00 -6.51
CA MET A 43 1.07 -3.73 -5.21
C MET A 43 -0.41 -4.11 -5.22
N TYR A 44 -1.11 -3.93 -6.34
CA TYR A 44 -2.51 -4.35 -6.47
C TYR A 44 -2.65 -5.87 -6.44
N ASN A 45 -1.75 -6.59 -7.13
CA ASN A 45 -1.75 -8.05 -7.09
C ASN A 45 -1.48 -8.57 -5.68
N GLU A 46 -0.51 -7.98 -4.97
CA GLU A 46 -0.23 -8.32 -3.57
C GLU A 46 -1.42 -8.02 -2.67
N ALA A 47 -2.03 -6.83 -2.77
CA ALA A 47 -3.22 -6.46 -2.02
C ALA A 47 -4.39 -7.44 -2.26
N LYS A 48 -4.58 -7.88 -3.51
CA LYS A 48 -5.57 -8.93 -3.83
C LYS A 48 -5.27 -10.25 -3.15
N GLN A 49 -4.00 -10.66 -3.09
CA GLN A 49 -3.61 -11.90 -2.43
C GLN A 49 -3.83 -11.80 -0.92
N LEU A 50 -3.50 -10.66 -0.32
CA LEU A 50 -3.75 -10.40 1.11
C LEU A 50 -5.24 -10.46 1.46
N ALA A 51 -6.11 -9.96 0.58
CA ALA A 51 -7.55 -9.89 0.81
C ALA A 51 -8.36 -11.01 0.12
N ILE A 52 -7.72 -12.08 -0.35
CA ILE A 52 -8.35 -13.09 -1.24
C ILE A 52 -9.60 -13.76 -0.62
N HIS A 53 -9.63 -13.91 0.71
CA HIS A 53 -10.75 -14.50 1.44
C HIS A 53 -11.68 -13.46 2.09
N GLY A 54 -11.61 -12.19 1.67
CA GLY A 54 -12.39 -11.10 2.26
C GLY A 54 -11.91 -10.67 3.66
N TYR A 55 -10.71 -11.11 4.05
CA TYR A 55 -10.06 -10.77 5.31
C TYR A 55 -8.55 -10.60 5.07
N VAL A 56 -7.94 -9.64 5.77
CA VAL A 56 -6.49 -9.42 5.82
C VAL A 56 -6.03 -9.65 7.24
N ASP A 57 -5.01 -10.50 7.40
CA ASP A 57 -4.41 -10.78 8.70
C ASP A 57 -3.90 -9.49 9.37
N LEU A 58 -3.97 -9.44 10.71
CA LEU A 58 -3.54 -8.29 11.51
C LEU A 58 -2.12 -7.81 11.13
N SER A 59 -1.20 -8.75 10.90
CA SER A 59 0.19 -8.45 10.52
C SER A 59 0.35 -7.81 9.14
N PHE A 60 -0.66 -7.90 8.28
CA PHE A 60 -0.65 -7.35 6.93
C PHE A 60 -1.61 -6.18 6.72
N GLN A 61 -2.33 -5.73 7.76
CA GLN A 61 -3.27 -4.61 7.65
C GLN A 61 -2.55 -3.31 7.27
N ASP A 62 -1.37 -3.05 7.85
CA ASP A 62 -0.59 -1.86 7.55
C ASP A 62 -0.11 -1.87 6.10
N LEU A 63 0.51 -2.97 5.66
CA LEU A 63 0.95 -3.16 4.28
C LEU A 63 -0.21 -3.02 3.28
N PHE A 64 -1.36 -3.60 3.60
CA PHE A 64 -2.55 -3.47 2.77
C PHE A 64 -3.03 -2.01 2.70
N ALA A 65 -3.08 -1.30 3.83
CA ALA A 65 -3.46 0.11 3.86
C ALA A 65 -2.47 0.99 3.09
N GLU A 66 -1.16 0.73 3.19
CA GLU A 66 -0.10 1.39 2.43
C GLU A 66 -0.29 1.22 0.92
N HIS A 67 -0.57 0.00 0.47
CA HIS A 67 -0.83 -0.28 -0.95
C HIS A 67 -2.01 0.54 -1.49
N ASN A 68 -3.11 0.55 -0.75
CA ASN A 68 -4.31 1.30 -1.13
C ASN A 68 -4.08 2.81 -1.08
N PHE A 69 -3.44 3.31 -0.02
CA PHE A 69 -3.20 4.73 0.18
C PHE A 69 -2.21 5.31 -0.83
N LEU A 70 -1.18 4.54 -1.24
CA LEU A 70 -0.19 5.04 -2.19
C LEU A 70 -0.77 5.17 -3.61
N CYS A 71 -1.46 4.14 -4.08
CA CYS A 71 -1.85 4.05 -5.49
C CYS A 71 -3.24 4.62 -5.79
N ALA A 72 -4.19 4.60 -4.85
CA ALA A 72 -5.53 5.12 -5.10
C ALA A 72 -5.54 6.64 -5.42
N PRO A 73 -4.80 7.52 -4.70
CA PRO A 73 -4.76 8.95 -5.01
C PRO A 73 -4.11 9.26 -6.36
N LEU A 74 -3.24 8.38 -6.85
CA LEU A 74 -2.62 8.48 -8.18
C LEU A 74 -3.58 8.14 -9.33
N GLY A 75 -4.81 7.73 -9.02
CA GLY A 75 -5.85 7.43 -10.01
C GLY A 75 -6.00 5.94 -10.35
N PHE A 76 -5.29 5.04 -9.66
CA PHE A 76 -5.48 3.60 -9.81
C PHE A 76 -6.75 3.15 -9.08
N GLN A 77 -7.89 3.30 -9.75
CA GLN A 77 -9.21 3.06 -9.16
C GLN A 77 -9.46 1.61 -8.72
N ASN A 78 -8.63 0.66 -9.17
CA ASN A 78 -8.68 -0.73 -8.73
C ASN A 78 -8.50 -0.88 -7.22
N PHE A 79 -7.89 0.09 -6.53
CA PHE A 79 -7.78 0.08 -5.06
C PHE A 79 -9.04 0.59 -4.34
N LEU A 80 -10.04 1.12 -5.06
CA LEU A 80 -11.27 1.69 -4.48
C LEU A 80 -12.42 0.67 -4.39
N HIS A 81 -12.12 -0.59 -4.07
CA HIS A 81 -13.15 -1.63 -3.89
C HIS A 81 -13.99 -1.37 -2.65
N ALA A 82 -15.32 -1.31 -2.80
CA ALA A 82 -16.22 -1.07 -1.68
C ALA A 82 -16.06 -2.10 -0.55
N ASP A 83 -15.82 -3.37 -0.89
CA ASP A 83 -15.66 -4.43 0.10
C ASP A 83 -14.34 -4.34 0.86
N TRP A 84 -13.27 -3.87 0.21
CA TRP A 84 -12.00 -3.57 0.88
C TRP A 84 -12.16 -2.43 1.88
N ILE A 85 -12.91 -1.40 1.52
CA ILE A 85 -13.18 -0.27 2.42
C ILE A 85 -14.03 -0.70 3.62
N LYS A 86 -15.08 -1.51 3.39
CA LYS A 86 -15.86 -2.08 4.50
C LYS A 86 -14.97 -2.88 5.45
N MET A 87 -14.07 -3.70 4.91
CA MET A 87 -13.09 -4.45 5.70
C MET A 87 -12.14 -3.53 6.47
N VAL A 88 -11.59 -2.49 5.85
CA VAL A 88 -10.73 -1.51 6.56
C VAL A 88 -11.49 -0.86 7.71
N ILE A 89 -12.76 -0.49 7.53
CA ILE A 89 -13.58 0.10 8.61
C ILE A 89 -13.72 -0.84 9.81
N THR A 90 -13.77 -2.16 9.62
CA THR A 90 -13.87 -3.09 10.77
C THR A 90 -12.59 -3.15 11.61
N TRP A 91 -11.47 -2.62 11.12
CA TRP A 91 -10.22 -2.51 11.88
C TRP A 91 -10.21 -1.30 12.83
N GLN A 92 -11.19 -0.41 12.69
CA GLN A 92 -11.33 0.77 13.54
C GLN A 92 -11.72 0.33 14.96
N SER A 93 -10.96 0.83 15.94
CA SER A 93 -11.29 0.67 17.36
C SER A 93 -12.57 1.42 17.74
N PRO A 94 -13.22 1.09 18.87
CA PRO A 94 -14.42 1.79 19.34
C PRO A 94 -14.23 3.30 19.57
N ILE A 95 -12.99 3.75 19.83
CA ILE A 95 -12.67 5.17 20.00
C ILE A 95 -12.37 5.89 18.68
N GLY A 96 -12.44 5.17 17.54
CA GLY A 96 -12.33 5.72 16.19
C GLY A 96 -10.94 5.62 15.56
N CYS A 97 -9.88 5.29 16.29
CA CYS A 97 -8.54 5.13 15.72
C CYS A 97 -8.25 3.67 15.32
N PHE A 98 -7.08 3.41 14.75
CA PHE A 98 -6.64 2.07 14.37
C PHE A 98 -5.51 1.58 15.30
N ALA A 99 -5.62 0.34 15.77
CA ALA A 99 -4.68 -0.28 16.70
C ALA A 99 -4.27 -1.69 16.21
N GLU A 100 -3.20 -2.24 16.78
CA GLU A 100 -2.94 -3.68 16.72
C GLU A 100 -3.71 -4.34 17.87
N THR A 101 -4.65 -5.24 17.55
CA THR A 101 -5.30 -6.04 18.60
C THR A 101 -4.28 -7.02 19.16
N MET A 102 -3.78 -6.71 20.36
CA MET A 102 -2.84 -7.45 21.21
C MET A 102 -1.36 -7.35 20.83
N VAL A 103 -0.67 -6.38 21.44
CA VAL A 103 0.74 -6.52 21.79
C VAL A 103 0.89 -6.10 23.25
N ASP A 104 1.28 -7.07 24.09
CA ASP A 104 1.79 -6.85 25.43
C ASP A 104 2.85 -5.74 25.39
N ASN A 105 2.73 -4.73 26.25
CA ASN A 105 3.60 -3.53 26.30
C ASN A 105 5.09 -3.84 26.52
N THR A 106 5.47 -5.11 26.55
CA THR A 106 6.81 -5.63 26.84
C THR A 106 7.73 -5.68 25.61
N LEU A 107 7.23 -5.59 24.37
CA LEU A 107 8.04 -5.79 23.14
C LEU A 107 8.57 -4.52 22.45
N TYR A 108 8.11 -3.32 22.82
CA TYR A 108 8.54 -2.07 22.15
C TYR A 108 9.89 -1.51 22.62
N ASN A 109 10.62 -2.21 23.51
CA ASN A 109 11.92 -1.76 24.02
C ASN A 109 13.11 -2.44 23.34
N THR A 110 13.14 -2.47 22.00
CA THR A 110 14.38 -2.77 21.28
C THR A 110 15.19 -1.48 21.14
N ARG A 111 16.12 -1.28 22.09
CA ARG A 111 17.19 -0.29 21.98
C ARG A 111 18.02 -0.60 20.72
N SER A 112 17.74 0.12 19.63
CA SER A 112 18.56 0.02 18.43
C SER A 112 19.93 0.65 18.69
N LEU A 113 20.98 -0.03 18.21
CA LEU A 113 22.34 0.50 18.09
C LEU A 113 22.32 1.92 17.50
N PRO A 114 23.24 2.81 17.92
CA PRO A 114 23.26 4.19 17.47
C PRO A 114 23.60 4.21 15.98
N THR A 115 22.58 4.35 15.14
CA THR A 115 22.72 4.67 13.73
C THR A 115 22.34 6.14 13.54
N MET A 116 23.03 6.83 12.63
CA MET A 116 22.77 8.25 12.32
C MET A 116 21.38 8.50 11.71
N ARG A 117 20.64 7.44 11.36
CA ARG A 117 19.26 7.53 10.88
C ARG A 117 18.33 7.05 11.99
N LYS A 118 17.49 7.95 12.51
CA LYS A 118 16.36 7.56 13.36
C LYS A 118 15.40 6.78 12.48
N LEU A 119 15.30 5.47 12.67
CA LEU A 119 14.26 4.67 12.04
C LEU A 119 12.90 5.24 12.47
N MET A 120 12.03 5.52 11.51
CA MET A 120 10.65 5.91 11.82
C MET A 120 9.98 4.69 12.43
N ARG A 121 9.57 4.82 13.69
CA ARG A 121 8.88 3.77 14.43
C ARG A 121 7.45 4.21 14.60
N GLU A 122 6.56 3.22 14.63
CA GLU A 122 5.16 3.44 14.97
C GLU A 122 5.07 4.15 16.34
N GLU A 123 4.19 5.16 16.41
CA GLU A 123 4.00 5.96 17.61
C GLU A 123 2.70 5.54 18.28
N LEU A 124 2.82 4.96 19.47
CA LEU A 124 1.69 4.62 20.31
C LEU A 124 1.13 5.90 20.94
N MET A 125 -0.06 6.28 20.50
CA MET A 125 -0.80 7.43 21.00
C MET A 125 -1.55 7.07 22.30
N PRO A 126 -2.00 8.07 23.07
CA PRO A 126 -2.91 7.84 24.20
C PRO A 126 -4.12 7.02 23.75
N ASN A 127 -4.53 6.06 24.58
CA ASN A 127 -5.63 5.11 24.34
C ASN A 127 -5.34 3.95 23.36
N GLY A 128 -4.07 3.70 23.04
CA GLY A 128 -3.65 2.50 22.31
C GLY A 128 -3.73 2.61 20.79
N CYS A 129 -3.90 3.82 20.26
CA CYS A 129 -3.92 4.06 18.83
C CYS A 129 -2.50 4.07 18.25
N LEU A 130 -2.35 3.58 17.02
CA LEU A 130 -1.12 3.66 16.26
C LEU A 130 -1.22 4.82 15.27
N SER A 131 -0.30 5.76 15.35
CA SER A 131 -0.30 7.00 14.56
C SER A 131 -0.20 6.73 13.06
N HIS A 132 0.76 5.92 12.63
CA HIS A 132 0.98 5.60 11.21
C HIS A 132 -0.16 4.75 10.66
N LYS A 133 -0.52 3.64 11.32
CA LYS A 133 -1.69 2.85 10.92
C LYS A 133 -2.98 3.68 10.80
N SER A 134 -3.24 4.56 11.77
CA SER A 134 -4.41 5.44 11.73
C SER A 134 -4.34 6.40 10.55
N GLY A 135 -3.19 7.06 10.34
CA GLY A 135 -2.98 7.96 9.22
C GLY A 135 -3.20 7.28 7.86
N LEU A 136 -2.67 6.07 7.68
CA LEU A 136 -2.86 5.27 6.48
C LEU A 136 -4.33 4.91 6.25
N CYS A 137 -5.00 4.34 7.25
CA CYS A 137 -6.39 3.92 7.12
C CYS A 137 -7.31 5.12 6.84
N TYR A 138 -7.13 6.24 7.52
CA TYR A 138 -7.86 7.47 7.20
C TYR A 138 -7.57 7.98 5.80
N GLY A 139 -6.32 7.87 5.33
CA GLY A 139 -5.93 8.18 3.97
C GLY A 139 -6.68 7.33 2.93
N VAL A 140 -6.79 6.02 3.17
CA VAL A 140 -7.59 5.09 2.35
C VAL A 140 -9.06 5.52 2.31
N LEU A 141 -9.67 5.75 3.47
CA LEU A 141 -11.08 6.17 3.58
C LEU A 141 -11.34 7.50 2.85
N THR A 142 -10.46 8.49 3.07
CA THR A 142 -10.56 9.81 2.44
C THR A 142 -10.46 9.71 0.92
N THR A 143 -9.53 8.89 0.43
CA THR A 143 -9.34 8.70 -1.01
C THR A 143 -10.55 8.02 -1.65
N TYR A 144 -11.14 7.04 -0.95
CA TYR A 144 -12.38 6.41 -1.40
C TYR A 144 -13.56 7.38 -1.46
N LEU A 145 -13.75 8.19 -0.41
CA LEU A 145 -14.79 9.23 -0.38
C LEU A 145 -14.61 10.23 -1.53
N ASN A 146 -13.38 10.73 -1.74
CA ASN A 146 -13.06 11.61 -2.86
C ASN A 146 -13.34 10.92 -4.21
N GLY A 147 -13.06 9.63 -4.34
CA GLY A 147 -13.38 8.84 -5.54
C GLY A 147 -14.89 8.70 -5.80
N ILE A 148 -15.72 8.62 -4.75
CA ILE A 148 -17.19 8.69 -4.90
C ILE A 148 -17.63 10.09 -5.32
N LEU A 149 -17.15 11.13 -4.64
CA LEU A 149 -17.52 12.52 -4.92
C LEU A 149 -17.18 12.91 -6.36
N ARG A 150 -15.98 12.58 -6.85
CA ARG A 150 -15.57 12.84 -8.24
C ARG A 150 -16.47 12.14 -9.25
N ARG A 151 -16.95 10.93 -8.98
CA ARG A 151 -17.89 10.23 -9.87
C ARG A 151 -19.23 10.96 -9.91
N GLN A 152 -19.77 11.39 -8.76
CA GLN A 152 -21.03 12.13 -8.70
C GLN A 152 -20.95 13.46 -9.45
N LEU A 153 -19.87 14.23 -9.24
CA LEU A 153 -19.68 15.52 -9.89
C LEU A 153 -19.48 15.42 -11.41
N ASN A 154 -18.88 14.35 -11.92
CA ASN A 154 -18.69 14.15 -13.36
C ASN A 154 -19.96 13.66 -14.08
N HIS A 155 -21.03 13.34 -13.36
CA HIS A 155 -22.32 12.92 -13.89
C HIS A 155 -23.42 14.00 -13.76
N SER A 156 -23.07 15.19 -13.23
CA SER A 156 -23.93 16.39 -13.17
C SER A 156 -23.56 17.38 -14.27
#